data_AF-A0A3M2D9L0-F1
#
_entry.id   AF-A0A3M2D9L0-F1
#
_cell.length_a   1.000
_cell.length_b   1.000
_cell.length_c   1.000
_cell.angle_alpha   90.00
_cell.angle_beta   90.00
_cell.angle_gamma   90.00
#
_symmetry.space_group_name_H-M   'P 1'
#
loop_
_entity.id
_entity.type
_entity.pdbx_description
1 polymer ?
#
loop_
_entity_poly.entity_id
_entity_poly.type
_entity_poly.pdbx_seq_one_letter_code
_entity_poly.pdbx_strand_id
1 'polypeptide(L)'
;MTDTRHFPEELPYDLPNELKQIAQEALYEHLQRPSPPTDKHEYEADSRQVAWLTAWIAANLYDPTRGKTLEQWVRGCVRAALLAWYRTVWRWYRCEEPFAVDEETGEMWEPVDEESLAMLEAVLWWLDIEWAVGQLSEAQQAVVAMVYEGCTQTEMARRLGCSQASVSQRLRRIGEALRRLLGL
;
A
#
# COMPACT_ATOMS: atom_id res chain seq x y z
N MET A 1 -7.45 -14.32 -7.18
CA MET A 1 -6.50 -13.22 -6.98
C MET A 1 -5.61 -13.61 -5.82
N THR A 2 -4.46 -14.17 -6.12
CA THR A 2 -3.40 -14.49 -5.16
C THR A 2 -2.10 -14.10 -5.85
N ASP A 3 -1.88 -12.79 -5.95
CA ASP A 3 -0.56 -12.26 -6.26
C ASP A 3 0.17 -12.11 -4.92
N THR A 4 0.55 -13.27 -4.37
CA THR A 4 1.55 -13.33 -3.32
C THR A 4 2.82 -12.86 -4.01
N ARG A 5 3.24 -11.62 -3.74
CA ARG A 5 4.55 -11.11 -4.16
C ARG A 5 5.62 -12.04 -3.59
N HIS A 6 5.93 -13.10 -4.33
CA HIS A 6 7.07 -13.95 -4.07
C HIS A 6 8.30 -13.08 -4.35
N PHE A 7 8.82 -12.47 -3.29
CA PHE A 7 10.20 -12.03 -3.33
C PHE A 7 11.03 -13.28 -3.67
N PRO A 8 11.87 -13.23 -4.71
CA PRO A 8 12.66 -14.39 -5.07
C PRO A 8 13.48 -14.79 -3.83
N GLU A 9 13.32 -16.04 -3.39
CA GLU A 9 14.20 -16.64 -2.36
C GLU A 9 15.64 -16.72 -2.86
N GLU A 10 15.83 -16.60 -4.18
CA GLU A 10 17.11 -16.57 -4.84
C GLU A 10 17.69 -15.15 -4.96
N LEU A 11 18.96 -15.08 -4.60
CA LEU A 11 19.79 -13.89 -4.52
C LEU A 11 20.02 -13.09 -5.81
N PRO A 12 20.59 -11.87 -5.68
CA PRO A 12 21.46 -11.35 -6.72
C PRO A 12 22.60 -12.35 -6.99
N TYR A 13 22.70 -12.84 -8.23
CA TYR A 13 23.69 -13.84 -8.67
C TYR A 13 25.16 -13.46 -8.38
N ASP A 14 25.43 -12.18 -8.10
CA ASP A 14 26.76 -11.58 -8.09
C ASP A 14 27.52 -11.67 -6.76
N LEU A 15 26.94 -12.23 -5.68
CA LEU A 15 27.69 -12.39 -4.43
C LEU A 15 28.59 -13.66 -4.49
N PRO A 16 29.91 -13.57 -4.20
CA PRO A 16 30.76 -14.76 -4.08
C PRO A 16 30.22 -15.76 -3.05
N ASN A 17 30.37 -17.07 -3.32
CA ASN A 17 29.82 -18.13 -2.47
C ASN A 17 30.38 -18.09 -1.05
N GLU A 18 31.63 -17.69 -0.87
CA GLU A 18 32.28 -17.54 0.44
C GLU A 18 31.57 -16.49 1.29
N LEU A 19 31.12 -15.39 0.67
CA LEU A 19 30.39 -14.33 1.37
C LEU A 19 28.94 -14.74 1.68
N LYS A 20 28.32 -15.55 0.82
CA LYS A 20 27.01 -16.18 1.11
C LYS A 20 27.12 -17.05 2.36
N GLN A 21 28.15 -17.88 2.45
CA GLN A 21 28.38 -18.74 3.61
C GLN A 21 28.59 -17.93 4.89
N ILE A 22 29.38 -16.86 4.84
CA ILE A 22 29.60 -15.97 6.00
C ILE A 22 28.29 -15.32 6.47
N ALA A 23 27.46 -14.86 5.54
CA ALA A 23 26.16 -14.27 5.86
C ALA A 23 25.22 -15.33 6.48
N GLN A 24 25.20 -16.54 5.94
CA GLN A 24 24.40 -17.66 6.42
C GLN A 24 24.82 -18.11 7.84
N GLU A 25 26.13 -18.19 8.12
CA GLU A 25 26.65 -18.48 9.45
C GLU A 25 26.21 -17.42 10.47
N ALA A 26 26.35 -16.13 10.12
CA ALA A 26 25.94 -15.04 10.99
C ALA A 26 24.43 -15.00 11.22
N LEU A 27 23.63 -15.34 10.20
CA LEU A 27 22.18 -15.51 10.32
C LEU A 27 21.84 -16.67 11.26
N TYR A 28 22.48 -17.83 11.11
CA TYR A 28 22.25 -18.98 11.98
C TYR A 28 22.52 -18.64 13.45
N GLU A 29 23.65 -17.98 13.74
CA GLU A 29 23.98 -17.47 15.08
C GLU A 29 22.93 -16.48 15.61
N HIS A 30 22.43 -15.60 14.73
CA HIS A 30 21.41 -14.62 15.08
C HIS A 30 20.07 -15.30 15.46
N LEU A 31 19.66 -16.32 14.71
CA LEU A 31 18.42 -17.06 14.93
C LEU A 31 18.45 -17.98 16.17
N GLN A 32 19.63 -18.22 16.76
CA GLN A 32 19.72 -18.89 18.07
C GLN A 32 19.23 -18.01 19.24
N ARG A 33 19.02 -16.71 19.00
CA ARG A 33 18.47 -15.79 20.02
C ARG A 33 16.98 -16.05 20.20
N PRO A 34 16.40 -15.70 21.38
CA PRO A 34 14.95 -15.69 21.53
C PRO A 34 14.31 -14.82 20.47
N SER A 35 13.41 -15.41 19.67
CA SER A 35 12.67 -14.71 18.64
C SER A 35 11.81 -13.60 19.27
N PRO A 36 11.66 -12.44 18.61
CA PRO A 36 10.60 -11.49 18.96
C PRO A 36 9.22 -12.17 18.91
N PRO A 37 8.19 -11.56 19.54
CA PRO A 37 6.83 -12.12 19.58
C PRO A 37 6.09 -11.91 18.24
N THR A 38 6.66 -12.49 17.19
CA THR A 38 6.22 -12.42 15.79
C THR A 38 6.13 -13.83 15.21
N ASP A 39 5.55 -13.97 14.02
CA ASP A 39 5.63 -15.24 13.31
C ASP A 39 7.10 -15.60 13.05
N LYS A 40 7.48 -16.80 13.48
CA LYS A 40 8.88 -17.23 13.45
C LYS A 40 9.39 -17.37 12.01
N HIS A 41 8.55 -17.83 11.09
CA HIS A 41 8.93 -18.05 9.70
C HIS A 41 9.11 -16.72 8.97
N GLU A 42 8.22 -15.75 9.19
CA GLU A 42 8.37 -14.39 8.67
C GLU A 42 9.63 -13.71 9.23
N TYR A 43 9.87 -13.79 10.54
CA TYR A 43 11.06 -13.21 11.14
C TYR A 43 12.36 -13.80 10.60
N GLU A 44 12.39 -15.12 10.38
CA GLU A 44 13.53 -15.79 9.76
C GLU A 44 13.74 -15.30 8.32
N ALA A 45 12.67 -15.19 7.53
CA ALA A 45 12.73 -14.70 6.16
C ALA A 45 13.24 -13.25 6.07
N ASP A 46 12.77 -12.37 6.96
CA ASP A 46 13.22 -10.98 7.02
C ASP A 46 14.68 -10.87 7.48
N SER A 47 15.03 -11.60 8.54
CA SER A 47 16.41 -11.66 9.04
C SER A 47 17.37 -12.17 7.97
N ARG A 48 16.92 -13.15 7.18
CA ARG A 48 17.64 -13.64 6.00
C ARG A 48 17.83 -12.50 5.00
N GLN A 49 16.79 -11.79 4.58
CA GLN A 49 16.95 -10.66 3.65
C GLN A 49 17.94 -9.60 4.18
N VAL A 50 17.88 -9.25 5.47
CA VAL A 50 18.82 -8.32 6.11
C VAL A 50 20.26 -8.80 5.99
N ALA A 51 20.53 -10.07 6.31
CA ALA A 51 21.88 -10.62 6.27
C ALA A 51 22.48 -10.57 4.86
N TRP A 52 21.69 -10.95 3.85
CA TRP A 52 22.19 -11.10 2.49
C TRP A 52 22.37 -9.74 1.80
N LEU A 53 21.41 -8.82 1.97
CA LEU A 53 21.55 -7.45 1.47
C LEU A 53 22.77 -6.76 2.10
N THR A 54 22.94 -6.92 3.42
CA THR A 54 24.10 -6.35 4.11
C THR A 54 25.42 -6.92 3.62
N ALA A 55 25.48 -8.23 3.36
CA ALA A 55 26.68 -8.86 2.83
C ALA A 55 27.06 -8.30 1.44
N TRP A 56 26.06 -8.13 0.56
CA TRP A 56 26.26 -7.53 -0.76
C TRP A 56 26.73 -6.07 -0.67
N ILE A 57 26.08 -5.24 0.14
CA ILE A 57 26.50 -3.84 0.34
C ILE A 57 27.92 -3.79 0.93
N ALA A 58 28.19 -4.58 1.97
CA ALA A 58 29.48 -4.58 2.65
C ALA A 58 30.63 -5.02 1.73
N ALA A 59 30.38 -5.98 0.84
CA ALA A 59 31.36 -6.42 -0.14
C ALA A 59 31.72 -5.31 -1.13
N ASN A 60 30.71 -4.57 -1.62
CA ASN A 60 30.91 -3.45 -2.56
C ASN A 60 31.56 -2.22 -1.92
N LEU A 61 31.44 -2.06 -0.59
CA LEU A 61 32.04 -0.96 0.17
C LEU A 61 33.38 -1.32 0.83
N TYR A 62 33.90 -2.53 0.59
CA TYR A 62 35.12 -2.98 1.24
C TYR A 62 36.35 -2.18 0.78
N ASP A 63 37.13 -1.72 1.76
CA ASP A 63 38.38 -0.99 1.56
C ASP A 63 39.53 -1.77 2.21
N PRO A 64 40.44 -2.37 1.41
CA PRO A 64 41.53 -3.19 1.93
C PRO A 64 42.56 -2.41 2.75
N THR A 65 42.58 -1.07 2.65
CA THR A 65 43.54 -0.23 3.40
C THR A 65 43.22 -0.15 4.89
N ARG A 66 42.03 -0.60 5.31
CA ARG A 66 41.53 -0.53 6.70
C ARG A 66 41.95 -1.70 7.58
N GLY A 67 42.80 -2.61 7.08
CA GLY A 67 43.47 -3.65 7.89
C GLY A 67 42.61 -4.84 8.34
N LYS A 68 41.38 -4.98 7.86
CA LYS A 68 40.55 -6.19 8.04
C LYS A 68 40.46 -6.94 6.72
N THR A 69 40.35 -8.26 6.77
CA THR A 69 40.01 -9.02 5.55
C THR A 69 38.57 -8.73 5.14
N LEU A 70 38.26 -8.93 3.85
CA LEU A 70 36.90 -8.80 3.31
C LEU A 70 35.90 -9.63 4.13
N GLU A 71 36.26 -10.87 4.46
CA GLU A 71 35.43 -11.78 5.25
C GLU A 71 35.14 -11.24 6.65
N GLN A 72 36.16 -10.74 7.36
CA GLN A 72 36.02 -10.16 8.69
C GLN A 72 35.16 -8.88 8.66
N TRP A 73 35.33 -8.06 7.62
CA TRP A 73 34.52 -6.88 7.39
C TRP A 73 33.05 -7.23 7.17
N VAL A 74 32.77 -8.10 6.19
CA VAL A 74 31.40 -8.53 5.85
C VAL A 74 30.72 -9.19 7.05
N ARG A 75 31.39 -10.13 7.73
CA ARG A 75 30.84 -10.78 8.93
C ARG A 75 30.48 -9.76 10.01
N GLY A 76 31.33 -8.76 10.23
CA GLY A 76 31.09 -7.68 11.18
C GLY A 76 29.87 -6.84 10.82
N CYS A 77 29.75 -6.43 9.55
CA CYS A 77 28.62 -5.67 9.04
C CYS A 77 27.31 -6.45 9.19
N VAL A 78 27.28 -7.72 8.77
CA VAL A 78 26.09 -8.58 8.85
C VAL A 78 25.62 -8.76 10.29
N ARG A 79 26.54 -9.10 11.21
CA ARG A 79 26.19 -9.24 12.64
C ARG A 79 25.65 -7.94 13.24
N ALA A 80 26.22 -6.79 12.87
CA ALA A 80 25.75 -5.50 13.34
C ALA A 80 24.35 -5.17 12.81
N ALA A 81 24.09 -5.42 11.52
CA ALA A 81 22.78 -5.20 10.89
C ALA A 81 21.70 -6.10 11.47
N LEU A 82 21.98 -7.40 11.65
CA LEU A 82 21.07 -8.34 12.30
C LEU A 82 20.73 -7.95 13.74
N LEU A 83 21.72 -7.45 14.49
CA LEU A 83 21.47 -6.95 15.84
C LEU A 83 20.63 -5.66 15.84
N ALA A 84 20.83 -4.78 14.86
CA ALA A 84 20.01 -3.58 14.71
C ALA A 84 18.56 -3.94 14.32
N TRP A 85 18.38 -4.90 13.40
CA TRP A 85 17.09 -5.47 13.03
C TRP A 85 16.37 -6.05 14.26
N TYR A 86 17.02 -6.94 14.99
CA TYR A 86 16.53 -7.51 16.25
C TYR A 86 15.98 -6.46 17.21
N ARG A 87 16.78 -5.41 17.48
CA ARG A 87 16.41 -4.32 18.38
C ARG A 87 15.23 -3.51 17.87
N THR A 88 15.13 -3.35 16.56
CA THR A 88 14.03 -2.63 15.90
C THR A 88 12.73 -3.40 16.06
N VAL A 89 12.73 -4.70 15.73
CA VAL A 89 11.54 -5.56 15.88
C VAL A 89 11.09 -5.63 17.33
N TRP A 90 12.00 -5.86 18.28
CA TRP A 90 11.68 -5.81 19.71
C TRP A 90 11.19 -4.45 20.23
N ARG A 91 11.51 -3.37 19.53
CA ARG A 91 11.00 -2.04 19.87
C ARG A 91 9.57 -1.89 19.36
N TRP A 92 9.27 -2.34 18.15
CA TRP A 92 7.90 -2.33 17.60
C TRP A 92 6.96 -3.10 18.51
N TYR A 93 7.28 -4.35 18.85
CA TYR A 93 6.45 -5.15 19.75
C TYR A 93 6.35 -4.65 21.20
N ARG A 94 7.28 -3.79 21.65
CA ARG A 94 7.14 -3.12 22.95
C ARG A 94 6.19 -1.94 22.91
N CYS A 95 5.94 -1.39 21.74
CA CYS A 95 5.06 -0.26 21.50
C CYS A 95 3.73 -0.69 20.85
N GLU A 96 3.61 -1.96 20.45
CA GLU A 96 2.35 -2.56 20.03
C GLU A 96 1.52 -2.88 21.27
N GLU A 97 0.39 -2.19 21.40
CA GLU A 97 -0.69 -2.68 22.22
C GLU A 97 -1.46 -3.72 21.40
N PRO A 98 -1.78 -4.89 21.97
CA PRO A 98 -2.72 -5.80 21.34
C PRO A 98 -3.98 -5.03 20.98
N PHE A 99 -4.55 -5.28 19.80
CA PHE A 99 -5.88 -4.76 19.52
C PHE A 99 -6.82 -5.20 20.65
N ALA A 100 -7.72 -4.30 21.06
CA ALA A 100 -8.74 -4.67 22.03
C ALA A 100 -9.52 -5.87 21.48
N VAL A 101 -9.98 -6.73 22.37
CA VAL A 101 -10.82 -7.88 22.01
C VAL A 101 -12.18 -7.62 22.63
N ASP A 102 -13.24 -7.83 21.86
CA ASP A 102 -14.59 -7.76 22.39
C ASP A 102 -14.80 -8.90 23.39
N GLU A 103 -15.14 -8.57 24.64
CA GLU A 103 -15.20 -9.54 25.74
C GLU A 103 -16.33 -10.56 25.59
N GLU A 104 -17.38 -10.24 24.82
CA GLU A 104 -18.56 -11.10 24.65
C GLU A 104 -18.37 -12.11 23.50
N THR A 105 -17.74 -11.67 22.42
CA THR A 105 -17.56 -12.47 21.19
C THR A 105 -16.18 -13.11 21.08
N GLY A 106 -15.17 -12.54 21.75
CA GLY A 106 -13.77 -12.94 21.62
C GLY A 106 -13.14 -12.51 20.29
N GLU A 107 -13.82 -11.69 19.50
CA GLU A 107 -13.32 -11.16 18.23
C GLU A 107 -12.44 -9.93 18.45
N MET A 108 -11.44 -9.75 17.57
CA MET A 108 -10.58 -8.57 17.58
C MET A 108 -11.43 -7.33 17.32
N TRP A 109 -11.44 -6.40 18.26
CA TRP A 109 -12.09 -5.11 18.11
C TRP A 109 -11.26 -4.24 17.16
N GLU A 110 -11.71 -4.18 15.92
CA GLU A 110 -11.24 -3.19 14.96
C GLU A 110 -11.97 -1.87 15.22
N PRO A 111 -11.26 -0.80 15.64
CA PRO A 111 -11.90 0.51 15.76
C PRO A 111 -12.43 0.92 14.38
N VAL A 112 -13.69 1.31 14.33
CA VAL A 112 -14.27 1.90 13.13
C VAL A 112 -13.60 3.26 12.91
N ASP A 113 -12.76 3.33 11.89
CA ASP A 113 -12.24 4.61 11.40
C ASP A 113 -13.32 5.31 10.58
N GLU A 114 -14.12 6.14 11.26
CA GLU A 114 -15.20 6.91 10.66
C GLU A 114 -14.72 7.80 9.50
N GLU A 115 -13.49 8.32 9.57
CA GLU A 115 -12.91 9.15 8.50
C GLU A 115 -12.64 8.31 7.25
N SER A 116 -12.03 7.14 7.43
CA SER A 116 -11.82 6.19 6.33
C SER A 116 -13.13 5.68 5.73
N LEU A 117 -14.14 5.40 6.55
CA LEU A 117 -15.47 5.01 6.07
C LEU A 117 -16.14 6.13 5.26
N ALA A 118 -16.11 7.37 5.75
CA ALA A 118 -16.68 8.50 5.03
C ALA A 118 -15.96 8.74 3.69
N MET A 119 -14.63 8.56 3.66
CA MET A 119 -13.86 8.64 2.41
C MET A 119 -14.24 7.53 1.42
N LEU A 120 -14.38 6.28 1.89
CA LEU A 120 -14.84 5.16 1.06
C LEU A 120 -16.25 5.39 0.52
N GLU A 121 -17.17 5.84 1.37
CA GLU A 121 -18.54 6.16 0.97
C GLU A 121 -18.54 7.25 -0.11
N ALA A 122 -17.78 8.32 0.05
CA ALA A 122 -17.66 9.38 -0.94
C ALA A 122 -17.13 8.87 -2.31
N VAL A 123 -16.17 7.94 -2.30
CA VAL A 123 -15.65 7.30 -3.52
C VAL A 123 -16.73 6.44 -4.19
N LEU A 124 -17.45 5.63 -3.41
CA LEU A 124 -18.53 4.79 -3.93
C LEU A 124 -19.65 5.63 -4.56
N TRP A 125 -20.07 6.71 -3.89
CA TRP A 125 -21.03 7.66 -4.42
C TRP A 125 -20.57 8.28 -5.75
N TRP A 126 -19.29 8.64 -5.86
CA TRP A 126 -18.73 9.16 -7.10
C TRP A 126 -18.78 8.13 -8.23
N LEU A 127 -18.44 6.87 -7.95
CA LEU A 127 -18.49 5.79 -8.93
C LEU A 127 -19.92 5.53 -9.41
N ASP A 128 -20.90 5.54 -8.51
CA ASP A 128 -22.31 5.37 -8.87
C ASP A 128 -22.81 6.53 -9.74
N ILE A 129 -22.41 7.76 -9.42
CA ILE A 129 -22.73 8.94 -10.23
C ILE A 129 -22.08 8.86 -11.62
N GLU A 130 -20.79 8.52 -11.71
CA GLU A 130 -20.10 8.35 -12.99
C GLU A 130 -20.76 7.26 -13.83
N TRP A 131 -21.08 6.11 -13.23
CA TRP A 131 -21.79 5.04 -13.88
C TRP A 131 -23.15 5.50 -14.41
N ALA A 132 -23.95 6.18 -13.60
CA ALA A 132 -25.28 6.65 -13.98
C ALA A 132 -25.23 7.70 -15.10
N VAL A 133 -24.25 8.62 -15.06
CA VAL A 133 -24.00 9.57 -16.15
C VAL A 133 -23.57 8.83 -17.43
N GLY A 134 -22.76 7.78 -17.30
CA GLY A 134 -22.37 6.90 -18.40
C GLY A 134 -23.52 6.20 -19.11
N GLN A 135 -24.67 6.00 -18.44
CA GLN A 135 -25.88 5.44 -19.05
C GLN A 135 -26.72 6.46 -19.85
N LEU A 136 -26.42 7.76 -19.72
CA LEU A 136 -27.12 8.79 -20.49
C LEU A 136 -26.63 8.81 -21.95
N SER A 137 -27.44 9.37 -22.85
CA SER A 137 -26.98 9.63 -24.22
C SER A 137 -25.85 10.66 -24.26
N GLU A 138 -24.97 10.62 -25.27
CA GLU A 138 -23.86 11.57 -25.43
C GLU A 138 -24.30 13.04 -25.33
N ALA A 139 -25.44 13.37 -25.93
CA ALA A 139 -26.01 14.72 -25.87
C ALA A 139 -26.43 15.13 -24.44
N GLN A 140 -26.85 14.18 -23.61
CA GLN A 140 -27.17 14.42 -22.19
C GLN A 140 -25.91 14.48 -21.34
N GLN A 141 -24.93 13.61 -21.59
CA GLN A 141 -23.63 13.65 -20.94
C GLN A 141 -22.94 15.01 -21.15
N ALA A 142 -22.98 15.56 -22.36
CA ALA A 142 -22.46 16.89 -22.66
C ALA A 142 -23.18 18.00 -21.85
N VAL A 143 -24.49 17.84 -21.60
CA VAL A 143 -25.26 18.76 -20.74
C VAL A 143 -24.83 18.64 -19.28
N VAL A 144 -24.57 17.42 -18.79
CA VAL A 144 -24.07 17.18 -17.43
C VAL A 144 -22.65 17.73 -17.26
N ALA A 145 -21.76 17.54 -18.24
CA ALA A 145 -20.41 18.11 -18.23
C ALA A 145 -20.43 19.64 -18.08
N MET A 146 -21.32 20.33 -18.80
CA MET A 146 -21.49 21.79 -18.63
C MET A 146 -21.96 22.18 -17.21
N VAL A 147 -22.73 21.33 -16.52
CA VAL A 147 -23.09 21.57 -15.12
C VAL A 147 -21.87 21.41 -14.21
N TYR A 148 -21.04 20.39 -14.43
CA TYR A 148 -19.77 20.23 -13.69
C TYR A 148 -18.79 21.38 -13.93
N GLU A 149 -18.78 21.95 -15.14
CA GLU A 149 -18.02 23.17 -15.46
C GLU A 149 -18.57 24.45 -14.77
N GLY A 150 -19.72 24.35 -14.08
CA GLY A 150 -20.36 25.49 -13.42
C GLY A 150 -21.12 26.43 -14.36
N CYS A 151 -21.47 26.00 -15.58
CA CYS A 151 -22.21 26.83 -16.52
C CYS A 151 -23.62 27.13 -16.02
N THR A 152 -24.06 28.38 -16.17
CA THR A 152 -25.46 28.76 -15.97
C THR A 152 -26.34 28.28 -17.12
N GLN A 153 -27.64 28.11 -16.89
CA GLN A 153 -28.56 27.66 -17.95
C GLN A 153 -28.61 28.61 -19.16
N THR A 154 -28.36 29.91 -18.95
CA THR A 154 -28.26 30.90 -20.04
C THR A 154 -27.01 30.69 -20.89
N GLU A 155 -25.87 30.37 -20.27
CA GLU A 155 -24.63 30.06 -21.00
C GLU A 155 -24.75 28.74 -21.76
N MET A 156 -25.36 27.73 -21.15
CA MET A 156 -25.67 26.45 -21.80
C MET A 156 -26.59 26.66 -23.01
N ALA A 157 -27.63 27.49 -22.87
CA ALA A 157 -28.55 27.81 -23.96
C ALA A 157 -27.84 28.48 -25.15
N ARG A 158 -26.92 29.41 -24.86
CA ARG A 158 -26.09 30.06 -25.88
C ARG A 158 -25.16 29.06 -26.58
N ARG A 159 -24.47 28.18 -25.84
CA ARG A 159 -23.58 27.15 -26.40
C ARG A 159 -24.34 26.13 -27.25
N LEU A 160 -25.55 25.77 -26.85
CA LEU A 160 -26.39 24.78 -27.55
C LEU A 160 -27.26 25.38 -28.65
N GLY A 161 -27.26 26.70 -28.84
CA GLY A 161 -28.09 27.38 -29.84
C GLY A 161 -29.60 27.21 -29.59
N CYS A 162 -30.04 27.16 -28.33
CA CYS A 162 -31.44 26.95 -27.97
C CYS A 162 -31.93 27.94 -26.91
N SER A 163 -33.21 27.83 -26.50
CA SER A 163 -33.76 28.67 -25.43
C SER A 163 -33.38 28.15 -24.04
N GLN A 164 -33.30 29.04 -23.06
CA GLN A 164 -33.07 28.66 -21.65
C GLN A 164 -34.18 27.73 -21.12
N ALA A 165 -35.44 27.92 -21.54
CA ALA A 165 -36.54 27.02 -21.19
C ALA A 165 -36.29 25.59 -21.69
N SER A 166 -35.72 25.43 -22.90
CA SER A 166 -35.33 24.13 -23.45
C SER A 166 -34.23 23.47 -22.63
N VAL A 167 -33.24 24.24 -22.14
CA VAL A 167 -32.19 23.73 -21.24
C VAL A 167 -32.78 23.27 -19.92
N SER A 168 -33.66 24.06 -19.32
CA SER A 168 -34.34 23.71 -18.06
C SER A 168 -35.11 22.38 -18.18
N GLN A 169 -35.87 22.19 -19.27
CA GLN A 169 -36.58 20.94 -19.52
C GLN A 169 -35.63 19.74 -19.72
N ARG A 170 -34.50 19.93 -20.39
CA ARG A 170 -33.47 18.89 -20.56
C ARG A 170 -32.86 18.49 -19.23
N LEU A 171 -32.46 19.47 -18.40
CA LEU A 171 -31.92 19.23 -17.06
C LEU A 171 -32.90 18.47 -16.17
N ARG A 172 -34.19 18.82 -16.22
CA ARG A 172 -35.23 18.09 -15.48
C ARG A 172 -35.30 16.62 -15.90
N ARG A 173 -35.34 16.33 -17.21
CA ARG A 173 -35.38 14.95 -17.73
C ARG A 173 -34.13 14.16 -17.37
N ILE A 174 -32.95 14.79 -17.44
CA ILE A 174 -31.69 14.18 -17.03
C ILE A 174 -31.73 13.86 -15.53
N GLY A 175 -32.16 14.78 -14.69
CA GLY A 175 -32.29 14.55 -13.25
C GLY A 175 -33.30 13.45 -12.90
N GLU A 176 -34.41 13.34 -13.62
CA GLU A 176 -35.37 12.24 -13.48
C GLU A 176 -34.75 10.88 -13.91
N ALA A 177 -33.93 10.87 -14.95
CA ALA A 177 -33.24 9.66 -15.40
C ALA A 177 -32.16 9.21 -14.40
N LEU A 178 -31.33 10.14 -13.92
CA LEU A 178 -30.28 9.87 -12.94
C LEU A 178 -30.85 9.35 -11.61
N ARG A 179 -31.95 9.94 -11.10
CA ARG A 179 -32.63 9.44 -9.91
C ARG A 179 -33.07 7.99 -10.06
N ARG A 180 -33.67 7.62 -11.20
CA ARG A 180 -34.07 6.23 -11.46
C ARG A 180 -32.88 5.27 -11.51
N LEU A 181 -31.76 5.68 -12.09
CA LEU A 181 -30.55 4.86 -12.19
C LEU A 181 -29.90 4.65 -10.82
N LEU A 182 -29.93 5.69 -9.97
CA LEU A 182 -29.36 5.67 -8.62
C LEU A 182 -30.32 5.13 -7.54
N GLY A 183 -31.56 4.79 -7.89
CA GLY A 183 -32.57 4.33 -6.93
C GLY A 183 -33.07 5.40 -5.94
N LEU A 184 -33.03 6.68 -6.34
CA LEU A 184 -33.41 7.87 -5.55
C LEU A 184 -34.80 8.43 -5.92
#